data_AF-A0A1F5TQB8-F1
#
_entry.id   AF-A0A1F5TQB8-F1
#
_cell.length_a   1.000
_cell.length_b   1.000
_cell.length_c   1.000
_cell.angle_alpha   90.00
_cell.angle_beta   90.00
_cell.angle_gamma   90.00
#
_symmetry.space_group_name_H-M   'P 1'
#
loop_
_entity.id
_entity.type
_entity.pdbx_description
1 polymer ?
#
loop_
_entity_poly.entity_id
_entity_poly.type
_entity_poly.pdbx_seq_one_letter_code
_entity_poly.pdbx_strand_id
1 'polypeptide(L)'
;MSALEQFPQTNNKSTFEQTQEEKEKIEINNTASFQEAIEAGNLTEAASWLEKVKSDPKYDARWLDHRSREIMRAFCDAGQIDEAEKYIDYAQNEKGRRGREEKINRLHKQNK
;
A
#
# COMPACT_ATOMS: atom_id res chain seq x y z
N MET A 1 25.05 -46.38 -3.68
CA MET A 1 24.51 -45.32 -4.57
C MET A 1 23.83 -44.32 -3.65
N SER A 2 24.49 -43.18 -3.37
CA SER A 2 24.07 -42.24 -2.32
C SER A 2 23.58 -40.92 -2.92
N ALA A 3 22.40 -40.52 -2.45
CA ALA A 3 21.90 -39.16 -2.23
C ALA A 3 22.08 -38.11 -3.34
N LEU A 4 20.98 -37.82 -4.04
CA LEU A 4 20.66 -36.48 -4.53
C LEU A 4 19.35 -36.06 -3.88
N GLU A 5 19.48 -35.41 -2.72
CA GLU A 5 18.37 -34.76 -2.01
C GLU A 5 17.79 -33.64 -2.88
N GLN A 6 16.48 -33.70 -3.06
CA GLN A 6 15.69 -32.65 -3.70
C GLN A 6 15.57 -31.48 -2.71
N PHE A 7 16.03 -30.30 -3.13
CA PHE A 7 15.80 -29.04 -2.40
C PHE A 7 14.31 -28.69 -2.43
N PRO A 8 13.62 -28.47 -1.28
CA PRO A 8 12.33 -27.80 -1.29
C PRO A 8 12.53 -26.29 -1.49
N GLN A 9 11.92 -25.73 -2.54
CA GLN A 9 11.82 -24.29 -2.72
C GLN A 9 11.04 -23.69 -1.55
N THR A 10 11.70 -22.77 -0.84
CA THR A 10 11.17 -22.06 0.31
C THR A 10 10.00 -21.17 -0.09
N ASN A 11 8.84 -21.43 0.50
CA ASN A 11 7.68 -20.54 0.55
C ASN A 11 8.09 -19.18 1.13
N ASN A 12 8.25 -18.18 0.28
CA ASN A 12 8.44 -16.80 0.69
C ASN A 12 7.09 -16.13 0.92
N LYS A 13 6.59 -16.34 2.14
CA LYS A 13 6.08 -15.33 3.07
C LYS A 13 5.54 -14.03 2.43
N SER A 14 4.22 -13.92 2.37
CA SER A 14 3.54 -12.64 2.61
C SER A 14 2.35 -12.90 3.52
N THR A 15 2.67 -13.30 4.75
CA THR A 15 1.71 -13.29 5.86
C THR A 15 1.52 -11.81 6.23
N PHE A 16 0.59 -11.15 5.55
CA PHE A 16 -0.05 -9.98 6.12
C PHE A 16 -0.89 -10.49 7.30
N GLU A 17 -0.34 -10.40 8.51
CA GLU A 17 -1.11 -10.63 9.73
C GLU A 17 -2.17 -9.52 9.82
N GLN A 18 -3.36 -9.83 9.31
CA GLN A 18 -4.56 -9.02 9.46
C GLN A 18 -4.99 -9.07 10.93
N THR A 19 -4.54 -8.11 11.73
CA THR A 19 -5.30 -7.68 12.91
C THR A 19 -6.32 -6.66 12.44
N GLN A 20 -7.39 -7.13 11.79
CA GLN A 20 -8.55 -6.31 11.47
C GLN A 20 -9.54 -6.43 12.63
N GLU A 21 -9.59 -5.40 13.47
CA GLU A 21 -10.86 -5.01 14.10
C GLU A 21 -11.92 -4.94 13.00
N GLU A 22 -13.10 -5.46 13.31
CA GLU A 22 -14.26 -5.68 12.45
C GLU A 22 -14.83 -4.35 11.94
N LYS A 23 -14.09 -3.67 11.07
CA LYS A 23 -14.58 -2.52 10.31
C LYS A 23 -15.41 -3.06 9.16
N GLU A 24 -16.63 -2.53 8.99
CA GLU A 24 -17.52 -2.90 7.90
C GLU A 24 -16.77 -2.84 6.57
N LYS A 25 -16.75 -3.97 5.84
CA LYS A 25 -16.05 -4.08 4.57
C LYS A 25 -16.75 -3.19 3.54
N ILE A 26 -16.10 -2.10 3.15
CA ILE A 26 -16.59 -1.22 2.08
C ILE A 26 -16.20 -1.85 0.75
N GLU A 27 -17.20 -2.15 -0.07
CA GLU A 27 -16.96 -2.63 -1.42
C GLU A 27 -16.48 -1.46 -2.30
N ILE A 28 -15.18 -1.46 -2.64
CA ILE A 28 -14.58 -0.40 -3.47
C ILE A 28 -14.66 -0.80 -4.93
N ASN A 29 -15.52 -0.12 -5.68
CA ASN A 29 -15.77 -0.38 -7.10
C ASN A 29 -15.38 0.78 -8.02
N ASN A 30 -15.16 1.96 -7.45
CA ASN A 30 -14.80 3.17 -8.17
C ASN A 30 -13.98 4.13 -7.30
N THR A 31 -13.57 5.25 -7.90
CA THR A 31 -12.81 6.29 -7.22
C THR A 31 -13.53 6.92 -6.03
N ALA A 32 -14.86 7.10 -6.10
CA ALA A 32 -15.63 7.68 -5.00
C ALA A 32 -15.63 6.74 -3.78
N SER A 33 -15.96 5.46 -3.99
CA SER A 33 -15.90 4.44 -2.94
C SER A 33 -14.49 4.26 -2.35
N PHE A 34 -13.44 4.54 -3.14
CA PHE A 34 -12.05 4.52 -2.65
C PHE A 34 -11.78 5.68 -1.68
N GLN A 35 -12.28 6.87 -1.99
CA GLN A 35 -12.15 8.03 -1.10
C GLN A 35 -13.01 7.85 0.15
N GLU A 36 -14.23 7.34 0.03
CA GLU A 36 -15.09 6.98 1.16
C GLU A 36 -14.41 5.96 2.09
N ALA A 37 -13.75 4.94 1.52
CA ALA A 37 -12.99 3.97 2.31
C ALA A 37 -11.81 4.60 3.05
N ILE A 38 -11.13 5.59 2.45
CA ILE A 38 -10.07 6.35 3.12
C ILE A 38 -10.65 7.16 4.29
N GLU A 39 -11.75 7.88 4.06
CA GLU A 39 -12.41 8.72 5.08
C GLU A 39 -12.98 7.89 6.23
N ALA A 40 -13.49 6.68 5.95
CA ALA A 40 -13.94 5.71 6.94
C ALA A 40 -12.80 5.02 7.70
N GLY A 41 -11.53 5.22 7.31
CA GLY A 41 -10.37 4.57 7.91
C GLY A 41 -10.22 3.09 7.54
N ASN A 42 -10.86 2.66 6.44
CA ASN A 42 -10.73 1.33 5.83
C ASN A 42 -9.53 1.28 4.88
N LEU A 43 -8.35 1.67 5.39
CA LEU A 43 -7.14 1.85 4.60
C LEU A 43 -6.64 0.56 3.96
N THR A 44 -6.79 -0.58 4.64
CA THR A 44 -6.41 -1.90 4.12
C THR A 44 -7.21 -2.29 2.88
N GLU A 45 -8.50 -1.94 2.85
CA GLU A 45 -9.37 -2.23 1.69
C GLU A 45 -9.06 -1.31 0.53
N ALA A 46 -8.86 -0.02 0.81
CA ALA A 46 -8.40 0.96 -0.17
C ALA A 46 -7.05 0.54 -0.79
N ALA A 47 -6.13 0.04 0.03
CA ALA A 47 -4.83 -0.46 -0.41
C ALA A 47 -4.97 -1.67 -1.33
N SER A 48 -5.79 -2.64 -0.91
CA SER A 48 -6.05 -3.86 -1.68
C SER A 48 -6.71 -3.54 -3.02
N TRP A 49 -7.63 -2.57 -3.05
CA TRP A 49 -8.23 -2.13 -4.31
C TRP A 49 -7.21 -1.44 -5.22
N LEU A 50 -6.35 -0.57 -4.67
CA LEU A 50 -5.33 0.13 -5.45
C LEU A 50 -4.34 -0.84 -6.11
N GLU A 51 -3.91 -1.89 -5.39
CA GLU A 51 -3.07 -2.95 -5.96
C GLU A 51 -3.78 -3.76 -7.06
N LYS A 52 -5.09 -4.02 -6.91
CA LYS A 52 -5.88 -4.69 -7.95
C LYS A 52 -5.97 -3.85 -9.23
N VAL A 53 -6.29 -2.57 -9.12
CA VAL A 53 -6.47 -1.69 -10.28
C VAL A 53 -5.16 -1.29 -10.94
N LYS A 54 -4.01 -1.44 -10.27
CA LYS A 54 -2.69 -1.20 -10.86
C LYS A 54 -2.43 -2.02 -12.14
N SER A 55 -3.00 -3.23 -12.22
CA SER A 55 -2.82 -4.12 -13.37
C SER A 55 -3.88 -3.90 -14.46
N ASP A 56 -4.88 -3.06 -14.20
CA ASP A 56 -5.95 -2.77 -15.15
C ASP A 56 -5.51 -1.63 -16.10
N PRO A 57 -5.43 -1.88 -17.42
CA PRO A 57 -4.97 -0.90 -18.41
C PRO A 57 -5.89 0.32 -18.52
N LYS A 58 -7.09 0.29 -17.91
CA LYS A 58 -7.98 1.45 -17.80
C LYS A 58 -7.36 2.59 -16.99
N TYR A 59 -6.46 2.28 -16.05
CA TYR A 59 -5.87 3.27 -15.16
C TYR A 59 -4.45 3.58 -15.60
N ASP A 60 -4.19 4.85 -15.92
CA ASP A 60 -2.86 5.29 -16.32
C ASP A 60 -1.94 5.50 -15.10
N ALA A 61 -0.64 5.58 -15.39
CA ALA A 61 0.38 5.74 -14.36
C ALA A 61 0.23 7.05 -13.57
N ARG A 62 -0.33 8.10 -14.19
CA ARG A 62 -0.62 9.38 -13.54
C ARG A 62 -1.77 9.27 -12.54
N TRP A 63 -2.81 8.51 -12.88
CA TRP A 63 -3.93 8.25 -12.00
C TRP A 63 -3.47 7.41 -10.80
N LEU A 64 -2.64 6.38 -11.02
CA LEU A 64 -2.05 5.59 -9.94
C LEU A 64 -1.14 6.42 -9.03
N ASP A 65 -0.37 7.36 -9.59
CA ASP A 65 0.43 8.32 -8.82
C ASP A 65 -0.43 9.17 -7.88
N HIS A 66 -1.56 9.69 -8.39
CA HIS A 66 -2.48 10.49 -7.59
C HIS A 66 -3.11 9.67 -6.46
N ARG A 67 -3.60 8.45 -6.75
CA ARG A 67 -4.27 7.60 -5.74
C ARG A 67 -3.31 7.04 -4.70
N SER A 68 -2.10 6.65 -5.12
CA SER A 68 -1.04 6.23 -4.18
C SER A 68 -0.68 7.35 -3.21
N ARG A 69 -0.70 8.62 -3.65
CA ARG A 69 -0.45 9.77 -2.78
C ARG A 69 -1.56 9.99 -1.75
N GLU A 70 -2.82 9.79 -2.13
CA GLU A 70 -3.96 9.92 -1.22
C GLU A 70 -3.89 8.86 -0.12
N ILE A 71 -3.73 7.59 -0.49
CA ILE A 71 -3.68 6.51 0.49
C ILE A 71 -2.43 6.57 1.37
N MET A 72 -1.28 6.95 0.80
CA MET A 72 -0.06 7.18 1.57
C MET A 72 -0.29 8.24 2.66
N ARG A 73 -1.01 9.33 2.34
CA ARG A 73 -1.33 10.37 3.33
C ARG A 73 -2.24 9.81 4.41
N ALA A 74 -3.28 9.07 4.04
CA ALA A 74 -4.18 8.45 5.00
C ALA A 74 -3.45 7.50 5.97
N PHE A 75 -2.52 6.67 5.46
CA PHE A 75 -1.66 5.83 6.31
C PHE A 75 -0.74 6.66 7.22
N CYS A 76 -0.15 7.75 6.71
CA CYS A 76 0.63 8.68 7.54
C CYS A 76 -0.22 9.25 8.68
N ASP A 77 -1.44 9.70 8.37
CA ASP A 77 -2.34 10.36 9.31
C ASP A 77 -2.88 9.37 10.36
N ALA A 78 -3.06 8.10 9.98
CA ALA A 78 -3.38 6.99 10.88
C ALA A 78 -2.18 6.47 11.70
N GLY A 79 -0.97 7.02 11.50
CA GLY A 79 0.26 6.58 12.18
C GLY A 79 0.85 5.27 11.65
N GLN A 80 0.28 4.69 10.60
CA GLN A 80 0.72 3.45 9.97
C GLN A 80 1.84 3.73 8.95
N ILE A 81 2.98 4.23 9.43
CA ILE A 81 4.07 4.74 8.58
C ILE A 81 4.69 3.62 7.71
N ASP A 82 4.82 2.41 8.24
CA ASP A 82 5.38 1.26 7.52
C ASP A 82 4.53 0.88 6.29
N GLU A 83 3.20 1.01 6.39
CA GLU A 83 2.29 0.80 5.26
C GLU A 83 2.37 1.95 4.24
N ALA A 84 2.55 3.19 4.73
CA ALA A 84 2.71 4.35 3.86
C ALA A 84 3.98 4.27 2.99
N GLU A 85 5.06 3.65 3.48
CA GLU A 85 6.34 3.52 2.75
C GLU A 85 6.18 2.77 1.42
N LYS A 86 5.28 1.77 1.37
CA LYS A 86 5.01 0.96 0.16
C LYS A 86 4.56 1.79 -1.04
N TYR A 87 4.03 2.99 -0.80
CA TYR A 87 3.51 3.89 -1.83
C TYR A 87 4.55 4.90 -2.37
N ILE A 88 5.79 4.86 -1.89
CA ILE A 88 6.87 5.70 -2.41
C ILE A 88 7.18 5.35 -3.87
N ASP A 89 7.26 4.05 -4.19
CA ASP A 89 7.64 3.55 -5.51
C ASP A 89 6.58 3.78 -6.60
N TYR A 90 5.37 4.19 -6.21
CA TYR A 90 4.34 4.60 -7.17
C TYR A 90 4.62 5.97 -7.81
N ALA A 91 5.59 6.72 -7.28
CA ALA A 91 5.95 8.02 -7.81
C ALA A 91 6.49 7.92 -9.24
N GLN A 92 5.89 8.66 -10.16
CA GLN A 92 6.30 8.65 -11.58
C GLN A 92 7.61 9.38 -11.85
N ASN A 93 8.09 10.18 -10.90
CA ASN A 93 9.32 10.94 -11.05
C ASN A 93 10.15 10.93 -9.76
N GLU A 94 11.46 11.07 -9.93
CA GLU A 94 12.43 11.07 -8.83
C GLU A 94 12.14 12.14 -7.79
N LYS A 95 11.72 13.34 -8.23
CA LYS A 95 11.35 14.44 -7.32
C LYS A 95 10.18 14.05 -6.40
N GLY A 96 9.17 13.41 -6.95
CA GLY A 96 7.99 12.93 -6.22
C GLY A 96 8.36 11.81 -5.26
N ARG A 97 9.18 10.86 -5.71
CA ARG A 97 9.72 9.77 -4.88
C ARG A 97 10.49 10.33 -3.68
N ARG A 98 11.45 11.22 -3.92
CA ARG A 98 12.26 11.85 -2.87
C ARG A 98 11.41 12.63 -1.87
N GLY A 99 10.41 13.38 -2.35
CA GLY A 99 9.49 14.09 -1.48
C GLY A 99 8.65 13.18 -0.57
N ARG A 100 8.30 11.97 -1.05
CA ARG A 100 7.62 10.96 -0.24
C ARG A 100 8.57 10.32 0.78
N GLU A 101 9.77 9.95 0.37
CA GLU A 101 10.83 9.42 1.24
C GLU A 101 11.18 10.40 2.37
N GLU A 102 11.39 11.67 2.05
CA GLU A 102 11.67 12.72 3.04
C GLU A 102 10.53 12.86 4.05
N LYS A 103 9.27 12.75 3.61
CA LYS A 103 8.10 12.78 4.50
C LYS A 103 8.08 11.59 5.45
N ILE A 104 8.23 10.38 4.93
CA ILE A 104 8.23 9.12 5.72
C ILE A 104 9.38 9.12 6.73
N ASN A 105 10.60 9.46 6.28
CA ASN A 105 11.78 9.56 7.14
C ASN A 105 11.59 10.58 8.27
N ARG A 106 10.92 11.71 8.01
CA ARG A 106 10.61 12.70 9.04
C ARG A 106 9.65 12.13 10.09
N LEU A 107 8.60 11.43 9.64
CA LEU A 107 7.60 10.83 10.54
C LEU A 107 8.22 9.72 11.40
N HIS A 108 9.05 8.85 10.83
CA HIS A 108 9.80 7.85 11.60
C HIS A 108 10.68 8.46 12.70
N LYS A 109 11.33 9.60 12.42
CA LYS A 109 12.15 10.30 13.42
C LYS A 109 11.35 10.95 14.54
N GLN A 110 10.10 11.33 14.27
CA GLN A 110 9.21 11.98 15.25
C GLN A 110 8.52 10.96 16.16
N ASN A 111 8.32 9.73 15.69
CA ASN A 111 7.67 8.64 16.42
C ASN A 111 8.65 7.72 17.18
N LYS A 112 9.92 8.13 17.31
CA LYS A 112 11.01 7.37 17.92
C LYS A 112 11.51 8.05 19.19
#